data_AF-A0A232ERT1-F1
#
_entry.id   AF-A0A232ERT1-F1
#
_cell.length_a   1.000
_cell.length_b   1.000
_cell.length_c   1.000
_cell.angle_alpha   90.00
_cell.angle_beta   90.00
_cell.angle_gamma   90.00
#
_symmetry.space_group_name_H-M   'P 1'
#
loop_
_entity.id
_entity.type
_entity.pdbx_description
1 polymer ?
#
loop_
_entity_poly.entity_id
_entity_poly.type
_entity_poly.pdbx_seq_one_letter_code
_entity_poly.pdbx_strand_id
1 'polypeptide(L)'
;MGNQIQYLEHGVFSNQKYLLWLGLSDNKIEKLTEGHFIGLHSLETLVIENNKIHTLDLRDLRNSASLKVLELSRNLLTLSNLSIPHLPVLRELNLNENQLELITADFFAGLPALEELNLEYNLIQKISPFAFQNLHRLTVL
;
A
#
# COMPACT_ATOMS: atom_id res chain seq x y z
N MET A 1 9.32 -7.89 -18.02
CA MET A 1 9.64 -6.62 -18.69
C MET A 1 8.44 -5.72 -18.50
N GLY A 2 8.56 -4.72 -17.63
CA GLY A 2 7.46 -3.77 -17.40
C GLY A 2 7.49 -2.58 -18.34
N ASN A 3 6.47 -1.74 -18.19
CA ASN A 3 6.31 -0.53 -19.00
C ASN A 3 7.27 0.58 -18.52
N GLN A 4 7.18 1.76 -19.12
CA GLN A 4 8.02 2.92 -18.78
C GLN A 4 7.18 4.04 -18.15
N ILE A 5 6.08 3.69 -17.46
CA ILE A 5 5.14 4.66 -16.90
C ILE A 5 5.86 5.44 -15.80
N GLN A 6 5.89 6.75 -15.92
CA GLN A 6 6.43 7.67 -14.91
C GLN A 6 5.32 8.43 -14.18
N TYR A 7 4.23 8.70 -14.90
CA TYR A 7 3.11 9.50 -14.43
C TYR A 7 1.80 8.82 -14.79
N LEU A 8 0.84 8.89 -13.86
CA LEU A 8 -0.57 8.60 -14.12
C LEU A 8 -1.34 9.91 -14.04
N GLU A 9 -2.28 10.10 -14.94
CA GLU A 9 -3.19 11.25 -14.86
C GLU A 9 -4.18 11.04 -13.71
N HIS A 10 -4.55 12.13 -13.02
CA HIS A 10 -5.58 12.07 -11.99
C HIS A 10 -6.90 11.58 -12.60
N GLY A 11 -7.59 10.69 -11.88
CA GLY A 11 -8.88 10.16 -12.32
C GLY A 11 -8.82 9.22 -13.53
N VAL A 12 -7.63 8.75 -13.94
CA VAL A 12 -7.49 7.77 -15.04
C VAL A 12 -8.29 6.48 -14.78
N PHE A 13 -8.56 6.16 -13.51
CA PHE A 13 -9.38 5.01 -13.08
C PHE A 13 -10.81 5.36 -12.62
N SER A 14 -11.28 6.59 -12.85
CA SER A 14 -12.56 7.09 -12.31
C SER A 14 -13.80 6.31 -12.77
N ASN A 15 -13.74 5.62 -13.91
CA ASN A 15 -14.85 4.84 -14.46
C ASN A 15 -14.67 3.32 -14.29
N GLN A 16 -13.59 2.88 -13.66
CA GLN A 16 -13.19 1.47 -13.54
C GLN A 16 -13.81 0.84 -12.28
N LYS A 17 -15.12 1.03 -12.11
CA LYS A 17 -15.86 0.64 -10.90
C LYS A 17 -15.82 -0.86 -10.60
N TYR A 18 -15.67 -1.68 -11.64
CA TYR A 18 -15.66 -3.15 -11.56
C TYR A 18 -14.25 -3.75 -11.63
N LEU A 19 -13.20 -2.93 -11.66
CA LEU A 19 -11.83 -3.44 -11.71
C LEU A 19 -11.49 -4.12 -10.38
N LEU A 20 -11.14 -5.40 -10.45
CA LEU A 20 -10.79 -6.20 -9.28
C LEU A 20 -9.27 -6.23 -9.03
N TRP A 21 -8.47 -6.14 -10.09
CA TRP A 21 -7.02 -6.29 -10.02
C TRP A 21 -6.36 -5.18 -10.83
N LEU A 22 -5.43 -4.45 -10.20
CA LEU A 22 -4.64 -3.39 -10.85
C LEU A 22 -3.15 -3.66 -10.64
N GLY A 23 -2.44 -3.83 -11.75
CA GLY A 23 -0.99 -3.99 -11.77
C GLY A 23 -0.28 -2.83 -12.42
N LEU A 24 0.65 -2.24 -11.67
CA LEU A 24 1.52 -1.13 -12.07
C LEU A 24 2.99 -1.46 -11.79
N SER A 25 3.31 -2.72 -11.47
CA SER A 25 4.68 -3.16 -11.18
C SER A 25 5.64 -2.97 -12.35
N ASP A 26 6.94 -2.95 -12.05
CA ASP A 26 8.03 -2.83 -13.04
C ASP A 26 7.94 -1.56 -13.91
N ASN A 27 7.62 -0.43 -13.29
CA ASN A 27 7.54 0.87 -13.97
C ASN A 27 8.56 1.86 -13.38
N LYS A 28 8.39 3.15 -13.66
CA LYS A 28 9.23 4.24 -13.17
C LYS A 28 8.40 5.27 -12.40
N ILE A 29 7.32 4.83 -11.77
CA ILE A 29 6.42 5.71 -11.04
C ILE A 29 7.14 6.22 -9.80
N GLU A 30 7.11 7.53 -9.61
CA GLU A 30 7.76 8.19 -8.48
C GLU A 30 6.78 8.67 -7.42
N LYS A 31 5.56 9.04 -7.84
CA LYS A 31 4.55 9.62 -6.96
C LYS A 31 3.16 9.15 -7.38
N LEU A 32 2.38 8.77 -6.38
CA LEU A 32 0.95 8.48 -6.49
C LEU A 32 0.26 9.18 -5.34
N THR A 33 -0.34 10.32 -5.62
CA THR A 33 -1.06 11.15 -4.64
C THR A 33 -2.57 10.87 -4.66
N GLU A 34 -3.30 11.47 -3.73
CA GLU A 34 -4.76 11.55 -3.80
C GLU A 34 -5.23 12.03 -5.20
N GLY A 35 -6.23 11.38 -5.76
CA GLY A 35 -6.74 11.56 -7.12
C GLY A 35 -6.43 10.41 -8.08
N HIS A 36 -5.34 9.66 -7.88
CA HIS A 36 -4.91 8.63 -8.83
C HIS A 36 -5.77 7.36 -8.77
N PHE A 37 -6.36 7.03 -7.62
CA PHE A 37 -7.09 5.77 -7.41
C PHE A 37 -8.61 5.96 -7.24
N ILE A 38 -9.12 7.16 -7.51
CA ILE A 38 -10.56 7.45 -7.48
C ILE A 38 -11.33 6.49 -8.40
N GLY A 39 -12.45 5.94 -7.91
CA GLY A 39 -13.39 5.13 -8.69
C GLY A 39 -13.19 3.61 -8.58
N LEU A 40 -12.08 3.16 -7.97
CA LEU A 40 -11.71 1.74 -7.82
C LEU A 40 -12.49 1.01 -6.70
N HIS A 41 -13.82 1.10 -6.70
CA HIS A 41 -14.67 0.63 -5.59
C HIS A 41 -14.66 -0.89 -5.39
N SER A 42 -14.47 -1.67 -6.45
CA SER A 42 -14.42 -3.14 -6.40
C SER A 42 -13.01 -3.72 -6.34
N LEU A 43 -11.96 -2.88 -6.20
CA LEU A 43 -10.59 -3.35 -6.23
C LEU A 43 -10.32 -4.33 -5.08
N GLU A 44 -9.76 -5.48 -5.42
CA GLU A 44 -9.36 -6.55 -4.48
C GLU A 44 -7.84 -6.64 -4.32
N THR A 45 -7.10 -6.31 -5.38
CA THR A 45 -5.64 -6.41 -5.40
C THR A 45 -5.03 -5.22 -6.13
N LEU A 46 -4.04 -4.60 -5.48
CA LEU A 46 -3.19 -3.57 -6.07
C LEU A 46 -1.73 -3.99 -5.95
N VAL A 47 -1.06 -4.13 -7.10
CA VAL A 47 0.37 -4.44 -7.15
C VAL A 47 1.14 -3.29 -7.81
N ILE A 48 2.10 -2.72 -7.08
CA ILE A 48 2.93 -1.59 -7.53
C ILE A 48 4.41 -1.86 -7.19
N GLU A 49 4.79 -3.14 -7.12
CA GLU A 49 6.17 -3.58 -6.87
C GLU A 49 7.16 -2.97 -7.87
N ASN A 50 8.40 -2.76 -7.44
CA ASN A 50 9.52 -2.45 -8.32
C ASN A 50 9.27 -1.18 -9.14
N ASN A 51 9.05 -0.09 -8.41
CA ASN A 51 8.93 1.27 -8.93
C ASN A 51 9.93 2.17 -8.18
N LYS A 52 9.74 3.49 -8.25
CA LYS A 52 10.58 4.48 -7.55
C LYS A 52 9.75 5.35 -6.61
N ILE A 53 8.68 4.77 -6.05
CA ILE A 53 7.67 5.54 -5.33
C ILE A 53 8.26 6.02 -4.01
N HIS A 54 8.32 7.33 -3.87
CA HIS A 54 8.74 8.04 -2.65
C HIS A 54 7.63 8.97 -2.14
N THR A 55 6.42 8.87 -2.68
CA THR A 55 5.19 9.51 -2.20
C THR A 55 4.01 8.64 -2.62
N LEU A 56 3.33 8.02 -1.66
CA LEU A 56 2.20 7.15 -1.89
C LEU A 56 1.04 7.49 -0.95
N ASP A 57 -0.04 7.98 -1.54
CA ASP A 57 -1.26 8.32 -0.84
C ASP A 57 -2.42 7.48 -1.38
N LEU A 58 -2.86 6.52 -0.56
CA LEU A 58 -3.93 5.58 -0.90
C LEU A 58 -5.29 6.00 -0.33
N ARG A 59 -5.48 7.25 0.12
CA ARG A 59 -6.73 7.69 0.79
C ARG A 59 -7.99 7.56 -0.09
N ASP A 60 -7.84 7.50 -1.40
CA ASP A 60 -8.93 7.19 -2.34
C ASP A 60 -9.48 5.76 -2.20
N LEU A 61 -8.62 4.81 -1.79
CA LEU A 61 -8.98 3.39 -1.63
C LEU A 61 -9.79 3.12 -0.37
N ARG A 62 -10.11 4.12 0.45
CA ARG A 62 -10.98 3.97 1.63
C ARG A 62 -12.36 3.38 1.30
N ASN A 63 -12.82 3.56 0.05
CA ASN A 63 -14.10 3.05 -0.44
C ASN A 63 -13.96 1.71 -1.18
N SER A 64 -12.74 1.20 -1.36
CA SER A 64 -12.46 -0.11 -1.96
C SER A 64 -12.70 -1.20 -0.93
N ALA A 65 -13.98 -1.42 -0.60
CA ALA A 65 -14.41 -2.30 0.49
C ALA A 65 -14.07 -3.79 0.29
N SER A 66 -13.48 -4.15 -0.85
CA SER A 66 -13.05 -5.52 -1.20
C SER A 66 -11.54 -5.69 -1.25
N LEU A 67 -10.75 -4.64 -0.96
CA LEU A 67 -9.29 -4.64 -1.10
C LEU A 67 -8.64 -5.56 -0.06
N LYS A 68 -8.06 -6.66 -0.53
CA LYS A 68 -7.46 -7.72 0.29
C LYS A 68 -5.95 -7.73 0.24
N VAL A 69 -5.36 -7.30 -0.88
CA VAL A 69 -3.91 -7.42 -1.13
C VAL A 69 -3.33 -6.09 -1.58
N LEU A 70 -2.29 -5.64 -0.87
CA LEU A 70 -1.44 -4.51 -1.24
C LEU A 70 0.01 -4.98 -1.35
N GLU A 71 0.54 -4.97 -2.58
CA GLU A 71 1.93 -5.29 -2.88
C GLU A 71 2.68 -3.99 -3.25
N LEU A 72 3.47 -3.48 -2.32
CA LEU A 72 4.16 -2.18 -2.39
C LEU A 72 5.68 -2.33 -2.29
N SER A 73 6.19 -3.56 -2.42
CA SER A 73 7.62 -3.83 -2.25
C SER A 73 8.50 -3.13 -3.29
N ARG A 74 9.80 -3.04 -2.98
CA ARG A 74 10.83 -2.56 -3.93
C ARG A 74 10.52 -1.16 -4.43
N ASN A 75 10.28 -0.27 -3.47
CA ASN A 75 10.04 1.15 -3.69
C ASN A 75 10.92 1.97 -2.74
N LEU A 76 10.63 3.26 -2.58
CA LEU A 76 11.40 4.20 -1.74
C LEU A 76 10.51 4.76 -0.63
N LEU A 77 9.61 3.92 -0.09
CA LEU A 77 8.61 4.33 0.90
C LEU A 77 9.21 4.45 2.30
N THR A 78 8.77 5.47 3.01
CA THR A 78 9.03 5.73 4.43
C THR A 78 7.68 5.92 5.15
N LEU A 79 7.66 5.91 6.47
CA LEU A 79 6.41 6.17 7.21
C LEU A 79 5.79 7.55 6.89
N SER A 80 6.62 8.56 6.60
CA SER A 80 6.14 9.92 6.39
C SER A 80 5.56 10.17 5.01
N ASN A 81 5.90 9.32 4.03
CA ASN A 81 5.47 9.49 2.64
C ASN A 81 4.44 8.44 2.20
N LEU A 82 4.04 7.54 3.10
CA LEU A 82 3.07 6.48 2.88
C LEU A 82 1.81 6.73 3.71
N SER A 83 0.68 6.94 3.06
CA SER A 83 -0.64 7.03 3.69
C SER A 83 -1.50 5.86 3.25
N ILE A 84 -1.81 4.96 4.19
CA ILE A 84 -2.74 3.84 4.01
C ILE A 84 -4.02 4.17 4.79
N PRO A 85 -5.21 4.21 4.15
CA PRO A 85 -6.45 4.47 4.87
C PRO A 85 -6.85 3.29 5.75
N HIS A 86 -7.94 3.44 6.51
CA HIS A 86 -8.57 2.28 7.14
C HIS A 86 -9.08 1.30 6.08
N LEU A 87 -8.57 0.07 6.10
CA LEU A 87 -8.90 -1.01 5.17
C LEU A 87 -9.35 -2.24 5.98
N PRO A 88 -10.65 -2.35 6.29
CA PRO A 88 -11.15 -3.31 7.29
C PRO A 88 -11.05 -4.78 6.85
N VAL A 89 -10.78 -5.04 5.56
CA VAL A 89 -10.71 -6.39 4.98
C VAL A 89 -9.36 -6.70 4.33
N LEU A 90 -8.37 -5.81 4.48
CA LEU A 90 -7.02 -6.06 3.98
C LEU A 90 -6.41 -7.24 4.75
N ARG A 91 -5.87 -8.22 4.02
CA ARG A 91 -5.28 -9.44 4.56
C ARG A 91 -3.77 -9.47 4.40
N GLU A 92 -3.28 -8.96 3.27
CA GLU A 92 -1.86 -9.03 2.90
C GLU A 92 -1.35 -7.62 2.61
N LEU A 93 -0.27 -7.24 3.31
CA LEU A 93 0.47 -6.02 3.06
C LEU A 93 1.95 -6.34 2.93
N ASN A 94 2.48 -6.20 1.73
CA ASN A 94 3.91 -6.34 1.48
C ASN A 94 4.57 -4.96 1.33
N LEU A 95 5.51 -4.67 2.23
CA LEU A 95 6.34 -3.46 2.27
C LEU A 95 7.84 -3.81 2.21
N ASN A 96 8.21 -5.02 1.79
CA ASN A 96 9.60 -5.44 1.74
C ASN A 96 10.43 -4.57 0.77
N GLU A 97 11.74 -4.47 1.01
CA GLU A 97 12.65 -3.67 0.15
C GLU A 97 12.18 -2.20 -0.01
N ASN A 98 11.83 -1.54 1.10
CA ASN A 98 11.54 -0.12 1.17
C ASN A 98 12.53 0.60 2.12
N GLN A 99 12.23 1.82 2.54
CA GLN A 99 13.08 2.68 3.37
C GLN A 99 12.44 2.99 4.74
N LEU A 100 11.66 2.05 5.29
CA LEU A 100 11.04 2.25 6.61
C LEU A 100 12.11 2.24 7.71
N GLU A 101 12.21 3.31 8.50
CA GLU A 101 13.22 3.45 9.58
C GLU A 101 12.64 3.19 10.98
N LEU A 102 11.34 3.40 11.13
CA LEU A 102 10.58 3.31 12.38
C LEU A 102 9.25 2.63 12.06
N ILE A 103 8.66 1.96 13.04
CA ILE A 103 7.25 1.56 13.02
C ILE A 103 6.57 2.16 14.26
N THR A 104 5.55 2.99 14.06
CA THR A 104 4.80 3.65 15.14
C THR A 104 3.59 2.83 15.59
N ALA A 105 3.06 3.12 16.78
CA ALA A 105 1.89 2.42 17.36
C ALA A 105 0.64 2.47 16.47
N ASP A 106 0.49 3.55 15.71
CA ASP A 106 -0.74 3.84 14.97
C ASP A 106 -0.65 3.50 13.48
N PHE A 107 0.54 3.17 12.96
CA PHE A 107 0.74 3.03 11.52
C PHE A 107 -0.13 1.92 10.90
N PHE A 108 -0.28 0.80 11.60
CA PHE A 108 -1.13 -0.31 11.15
C PHE A 108 -2.50 -0.36 11.84
N ALA A 109 -2.88 0.69 12.60
CA ALA A 109 -4.14 0.69 13.36
C ALA A 109 -5.39 0.56 12.48
N GLY A 110 -5.29 0.96 11.21
CA GLY A 110 -6.36 0.88 10.22
C GLY A 110 -6.58 -0.50 9.60
N LEU A 111 -5.82 -1.54 9.98
CA LEU A 111 -5.76 -2.84 9.28
C LEU A 111 -6.17 -4.03 10.19
N PRO A 112 -7.38 -4.03 10.79
CA PRO A 112 -7.75 -5.00 11.83
C PRO A 112 -7.85 -6.46 11.32
N ALA A 113 -7.95 -6.66 10.01
CA ALA A 113 -8.07 -7.97 9.39
C ALA A 113 -6.74 -8.49 8.80
N LEU A 114 -5.62 -7.78 8.99
CA LEU A 114 -4.33 -8.15 8.41
C LEU A 114 -3.87 -9.51 8.95
N GLU A 115 -3.54 -10.41 8.04
CA GLU A 115 -3.12 -11.79 8.28
C GLU A 115 -1.61 -11.94 8.02
N GLU A 116 -1.09 -11.24 7.01
CA GLU A 116 0.31 -11.27 6.59
C GLU A 116 0.87 -9.85 6.39
N LEU A 117 2.01 -9.57 7.02
CA LEU A 117 2.74 -8.31 6.91
C LEU A 117 4.20 -8.62 6.60
N ASN A 118 4.73 -8.16 5.47
CA ASN A 118 6.16 -8.32 5.17
C ASN A 118 6.89 -6.97 5.29
N LEU A 119 7.89 -6.92 6.18
CA LEU A 119 8.75 -5.75 6.44
C LEU A 119 10.24 -6.02 6.16
N GLU A 120 10.58 -7.14 5.53
CA GLU A 120 11.95 -7.53 5.24
C GLU A 120 12.69 -6.48 4.39
N TYR A 121 14.01 -6.42 4.51
CA TYR A 121 14.87 -5.53 3.71
C TYR A 121 14.47 -4.03 3.78
N ASN A 122 14.01 -3.58 4.95
CA ASN A 122 13.86 -2.16 5.27
C ASN A 122 15.04 -1.64 6.10
N LEU A 123 14.94 -0.39 6.59
CA LEU A 123 15.94 0.27 7.42
C LEU A 123 15.48 0.39 8.89
N ILE A 124 14.60 -0.51 9.34
CA ILE A 124 13.89 -0.39 10.61
C ILE A 124 14.88 -0.50 11.77
N GLN A 125 15.06 0.61 12.49
CA GLN A 125 15.91 0.69 13.68
C GLN A 125 15.10 0.67 14.98
N LYS A 126 13.80 0.98 14.91
CA LYS A 126 12.92 1.07 16.08
C LYS A 126 11.50 0.63 15.74
N ILE A 127 10.92 -0.16 16.64
CA ILE A 127 9.49 -0.49 16.65
C ILE A 127 8.93 0.05 17.97
N SER A 128 7.90 0.89 17.90
CA SER A 128 7.24 1.42 19.08
C SER A 128 6.50 0.31 19.84
N PRO A 129 6.39 0.42 21.18
CA PRO A 129 5.44 -0.39 21.93
C PRO A 129 4.05 -0.28 21.28
N PHE A 130 3.33 -1.40 21.21
CA PHE A 130 1.98 -1.47 20.65
C PHE A 130 1.86 -1.24 19.12
N ALA A 131 2.97 -1.21 18.36
CA ALA A 131 2.97 -1.13 16.89
C ALA A 131 2.00 -2.11 16.18
N PHE A 132 1.77 -3.27 16.79
CA PHE A 132 0.93 -4.32 16.23
C PHE A 132 -0.33 -4.61 17.06
N GLN A 133 -0.68 -3.75 18.03
CA GLN A 133 -1.75 -4.03 19.01
C GLN A 133 -3.12 -4.29 18.38
N ASN A 134 -3.39 -3.68 17.22
CA ASN A 134 -4.66 -3.78 16.50
C ASN A 134 -4.69 -4.92 15.47
N LEU A 135 -3.55 -5.62 15.26
CA LEU A 135 -3.42 -6.67 14.25
C LEU A 135 -3.78 -8.03 14.83
N HIS A 136 -5.03 -8.18 15.27
CA HIS A 136 -5.49 -9.38 15.98
C HIS A 136 -5.52 -10.66 15.14
N ARG A 137 -5.41 -10.54 13.81
CA ARG A 137 -5.39 -11.66 12.87
C ARG A 137 -4.00 -11.97 12.30
N LEU A 138 -2.97 -11.23 12.71
CA LEU A 138 -1.64 -11.38 12.14
C LEU A 138 -1.06 -12.75 12.51
N THR A 139 -0.65 -13.50 11.48
CA THR A 139 -0.06 -14.83 11.62
C THR A 139 1.32 -14.94 10.97
N VAL A 140 1.64 -14.03 10.03
CA VAL A 140 2.94 -13.94 9.35
C VAL A 140 3.46 -12.50 9.46
N LEU A 141 4.71 -12.35 9.91
CA LEU A 141 5.42 -11.08 10.09
C LEU A 141 6.88 -11.18 9.63
#